data_AF-A0A7V9EN43-F1
#
_entry.id   AF-A0A7V9EN43-F1
#
_cell.length_a   1.000
_cell.length_b   1.000
_cell.length_c   1.000
_cell.angle_alpha   90.00
_cell.angle_beta   90.00
_cell.angle_gamma   90.00
#
_symmetry.space_group_name_H-M   'P 1'
#
loop_
_entity.id
_entity.type
_entity.pdbx_description
1 polymer ?
#
loop_
_entity_poly.entity_id
_entity_poly.type
_entity_poly.pdbx_seq_one_letter_code
_entity_poly.pdbx_strand_id
1 'polypeptide(L)'
;MDTWRSTDDQRRLLQVIQPALIGLIDGTISTLAPVFATAYLATTRSALLVGLAAALGAAISMGLSEGLSDDGVITGRGTSAVRGFITGLATFVGGTLHALPFLIGERAVALRVAYVVVGTELIVIAWIRKRYLRVSLAGSLIQVTLGGILVALVGVVLGHA
;
A
#
# COMPACT_ATOMS: atom_id res chain seq x y z
N MET A 1 7.06 20.90 21.92
CA MET A 1 8.10 20.76 20.89
C MET A 1 8.90 19.51 21.19
N ASP A 2 8.58 18.38 20.57
CA ASP A 2 9.38 17.16 20.75
C ASP A 2 10.39 17.05 19.61
N THR A 3 11.64 17.26 19.94
CA THR A 3 12.79 17.23 19.04
C THR A 3 12.99 15.81 18.49
N TRP A 4 13.20 15.68 17.18
CA TRP A 4 13.89 14.50 16.64
C TRP A 4 15.31 14.56 17.22
N ARG A 5 15.63 13.68 18.17
CA ARG A 5 16.73 13.90 19.14
C ARG A 5 18.10 13.41 18.65
N SER A 6 18.22 12.76 17.49
CA SER A 6 19.53 12.44 16.90
C SER A 6 19.50 12.33 15.37
N THR A 7 20.68 12.48 14.74
CA THR A 7 20.90 12.23 13.30
C THR A 7 20.47 10.82 12.88
N ASP A 8 20.52 9.85 13.80
CA ASP A 8 20.15 8.47 13.53
C ASP A 8 18.64 8.29 13.37
N ASP A 9 17.83 9.04 14.13
CA ASP A 9 16.37 9.03 13.98
C ASP A 9 15.94 9.58 12.61
N GLN A 10 16.60 10.66 12.17
CA GLN A 10 16.34 11.26 10.86
C GLN A 10 16.75 10.32 9.72
N ARG A 11 17.91 9.66 9.84
CA ARG A 11 18.35 8.63 8.88
C ARG A 11 17.38 7.47 8.83
N ARG A 12 16.97 6.92 9.97
CA ARG A 12 15.99 5.82 10.02
C ARG A 12 14.67 6.20 9.35
N LEU A 13 14.21 7.42 9.56
CA LEU A 13 12.99 7.94 8.98
C LEU A 13 13.08 8.06 7.45
N LEU A 14 14.17 8.65 6.94
CA LEU A 14 14.37 8.86 5.50
C LEU A 14 14.70 7.58 4.72
N GLN A 15 15.46 6.67 5.33
CA GLN A 15 16.06 5.52 4.63
C GLN A 15 15.21 4.25 4.75
N VAL A 16 14.34 4.16 5.75
CA VAL A 16 13.56 2.94 6.03
C VAL A 16 12.07 3.25 6.13
N ILE A 17 11.69 4.16 7.03
CA ILE A 17 10.26 4.35 7.35
C ILE A 17 9.52 4.99 6.17
N GLN A 18 10.07 6.04 5.56
CA GLN A 18 9.44 6.70 4.42
C GLN A 18 9.33 5.77 3.20
N PRO A 19 10.40 5.12 2.71
CA PRO A 19 10.31 4.17 1.59
C PRO A 19 9.28 3.05 1.85
N ALA A 20 9.31 2.45 3.04
CA ALA A 20 8.35 1.39 3.41
C ALA A 20 6.91 1.90 3.43
N LEU A 21 6.68 3.08 4.00
CA LEU A 21 5.34 3.65 4.09
C LEU A 21 4.79 4.06 2.72
N ILE A 22 5.62 4.63 1.85
CA ILE A 22 5.25 4.96 0.47
C ILE A 22 4.86 3.68 -0.27
N GLY A 23 5.69 2.64 -0.17
CA GLY A 23 5.39 1.35 -0.78
C GLY A 23 4.09 0.75 -0.26
N LEU A 24 3.90 0.72 1.06
CA LEU A 24 2.68 0.18 1.68
C LEU A 24 1.41 0.92 1.21
N ILE A 25 1.46 2.26 1.13
CA ILE A 25 0.35 3.08 0.62
C ILE A 25 0.05 2.76 -0.84
N ASP A 26 1.09 2.75 -1.68
CA ASP A 26 0.93 2.47 -3.11
C ASP A 26 0.35 1.08 -3.36
N GLY A 27 0.94 0.06 -2.73
CA GLY A 27 0.46 -1.32 -2.81
C GLY A 27 -0.98 -1.44 -2.33
N THR A 28 -1.29 -0.88 -1.16
CA THR A 28 -2.64 -0.96 -0.59
C THR A 28 -3.68 -0.29 -1.46
N ILE A 29 -3.39 0.90 -2.02
CA ILE A 29 -4.41 1.70 -2.72
C ILE A 29 -4.51 1.31 -4.19
N SER A 30 -3.39 1.19 -4.90
CA SER A 30 -3.38 1.02 -6.37
C SER A 30 -3.98 -0.30 -6.83
N THR A 31 -3.89 -1.36 -6.03
CA THR A 31 -4.37 -2.70 -6.39
C THR A 31 -5.83 -2.95 -6.03
N LEU A 32 -6.49 -2.05 -5.26
CA LEU A 32 -7.91 -2.21 -4.92
C LEU A 32 -8.79 -2.23 -6.17
N ALA A 33 -8.54 -1.32 -7.12
CA ALA A 33 -9.35 -1.21 -8.32
C ALA A 33 -9.38 -2.52 -9.15
N PRO A 34 -8.24 -3.09 -9.59
CA PRO A 34 -8.24 -4.32 -10.36
C PRO A 34 -8.78 -5.53 -9.57
N VAL A 35 -8.50 -5.61 -8.26
CA VAL A 35 -9.01 -6.69 -7.39
C VAL A 35 -10.53 -6.65 -7.30
N PHE A 36 -11.11 -5.49 -6.92
CA PHE A 36 -12.55 -5.37 -6.76
C PHE A 36 -13.29 -5.47 -8.09
N ALA A 37 -12.77 -4.87 -9.17
CA ALA A 37 -13.36 -5.06 -10.51
C ALA A 37 -13.46 -6.54 -10.86
N THR A 38 -12.38 -7.29 -10.69
CA THR A 38 -12.37 -8.73 -10.98
C THR A 38 -13.26 -9.52 -10.03
N ALA A 39 -13.34 -9.13 -8.75
CA ALA A 39 -14.20 -9.78 -7.76
C ALA A 39 -15.69 -9.69 -8.10
N TYR A 40 -16.11 -8.58 -8.69
CA TYR A 40 -17.49 -8.36 -9.13
C TYR A 40 -17.78 -8.98 -10.50
N LEU A 41 -16.83 -8.94 -11.44
CA LEU A 41 -17.01 -9.47 -12.80
C LEU A 41 -16.80 -10.98 -12.93
N ALA A 42 -15.91 -11.57 -12.13
CA ALA A 42 -15.36 -12.90 -12.40
C ALA A 42 -15.36 -13.82 -11.16
N THR A 43 -14.53 -14.85 -11.17
CA THR A 43 -14.41 -15.80 -10.06
C THR A 43 -13.53 -15.27 -8.93
N THR A 44 -13.69 -15.80 -7.71
CA THR A 44 -12.80 -15.45 -6.59
C THR A 44 -11.34 -15.81 -6.90
N ARG A 45 -11.09 -16.95 -7.54
CA ARG A 45 -9.75 -17.32 -8.01
C ARG A 45 -9.17 -16.30 -9.01
N SER A 46 -10.00 -15.77 -9.92
CA SER A 46 -9.58 -14.72 -10.84
C SER A 46 -9.19 -13.45 -10.08
N ALA A 47 -9.99 -13.03 -9.10
CA ALA A 47 -9.70 -11.85 -8.27
C ALA A 47 -8.39 -12.01 -7.47
N LEU A 48 -8.14 -13.20 -6.91
CA LEU A 48 -6.89 -13.53 -6.24
C LEU A 48 -5.69 -13.40 -7.20
N LEU A 49 -5.76 -14.03 -8.37
CA LEU A 49 -4.65 -14.04 -9.33
C LEU A 49 -4.38 -12.65 -9.91
N VAL A 50 -5.42 -11.89 -10.24
CA VAL A 50 -5.30 -10.50 -10.70
C VAL A 50 -4.72 -9.62 -9.60
N GLY A 51 -5.16 -9.81 -8.34
CA GLY A 51 -4.60 -9.09 -7.20
C GLY A 51 -3.12 -9.35 -6.98
N LEU A 52 -2.71 -10.62 -7.00
CA LEU A 52 -1.30 -11.00 -6.88
C LEU A 52 -0.46 -10.47 -8.06
N ALA A 53 -0.99 -10.52 -9.28
CA ALA A 53 -0.33 -9.97 -10.45
C ALA A 53 -0.17 -8.45 -10.36
N ALA A 54 -1.22 -7.74 -9.94
CA ALA A 54 -1.19 -6.30 -9.71
C ALA A 54 -0.19 -5.92 -8.61
N ALA A 55 -0.17 -6.65 -7.49
CA ALA A 55 0.76 -6.43 -6.39
C ALA A 55 2.22 -6.64 -6.81
N LEU A 56 2.51 -7.71 -7.57
CA LEU A 56 3.86 -7.96 -8.10
C LEU A 56 4.29 -6.89 -9.10
N GLY A 57 3.41 -6.51 -10.02
CA GLY A 57 3.67 -5.45 -11.01
C GLY A 57 3.96 -4.11 -10.33
N ALA A 58 3.12 -3.72 -9.37
CA ALA A 58 3.31 -2.51 -8.57
C ALA A 58 4.63 -2.57 -7.77
N ALA A 59 4.95 -3.69 -7.14
CA ALA A 59 6.16 -3.86 -6.36
C ALA A 59 7.44 -3.67 -7.19
N ILE A 60 7.49 -4.27 -8.38
CA ILE A 60 8.63 -4.10 -9.30
C ILE A 60 8.72 -2.64 -9.75
N SER A 61 7.59 -2.06 -10.19
CA SER A 61 7.52 -0.68 -10.69
C SER A 61 7.96 0.33 -9.63
N MET A 62 7.42 0.24 -8.42
CA MET A 62 7.72 1.15 -7.32
C MET A 62 9.13 0.96 -6.77
N GLY A 63 9.58 -0.29 -6.65
CA GLY A 63 10.95 -0.58 -6.22
C GLY A 63 11.99 -0.01 -7.19
N LEU A 64 11.74 -0.14 -8.49
CA LEU A 64 12.60 0.47 -9.51
C LEU A 64 12.49 2.00 -9.49
N SER A 65 11.28 2.56 -9.37
CA SER A 65 11.06 4.01 -9.33
C SER A 65 11.77 4.68 -8.15
N GLU A 66 11.72 4.07 -6.96
CA GLU A 66 12.46 4.54 -5.79
C GLU A 66 13.97 4.31 -5.95
N GLY A 67 14.41 3.17 -6.48
CA GLY A 67 15.82 2.87 -6.70
C GLY A 67 16.49 3.73 -7.77
N LEU A 68 15.71 4.30 -8.69
CA LEU A 68 16.18 5.22 -9.73
C LEU A 68 15.95 6.70 -9.37
N SER A 69 15.25 7.00 -8.27
CA SER A 69 14.87 8.39 -7.96
C SER A 69 16.07 9.27 -7.60
N ASP A 70 17.01 8.71 -6.84
CA ASP A 70 18.27 9.36 -6.44
C ASP A 70 19.25 8.34 -5.85
N ASP A 71 20.54 8.66 -5.87
CA ASP A 71 21.63 7.84 -5.34
C ASP A 71 21.85 7.99 -3.82
N GLY A 72 21.10 8.88 -3.17
CA GLY A 72 21.20 9.16 -1.74
C GLY A 72 22.31 10.12 -1.31
N VAL A 73 23.22 10.53 -2.20
CA VAL A 73 24.42 11.32 -1.85
C VAL A 73 24.03 12.74 -1.43
N ILE A 74 23.17 13.38 -2.21
CA ILE A 74 22.70 14.74 -1.93
C ILE A 74 21.52 14.74 -0.94
N THR A 75 20.63 13.75 -1.04
CA THR A 75 19.37 13.70 -0.29
C THR A 75 19.53 13.13 1.13
N GLY A 76 20.65 12.44 1.42
CA GLY A 76 20.85 11.73 2.67
C GLY A 76 19.95 10.49 2.84
N ARG A 77 19.24 10.08 1.78
CA ARG A 77 18.30 8.95 1.79
C ARG A 77 18.99 7.58 1.75
N GLY A 78 20.32 7.53 1.76
CA GLY A 78 21.06 6.27 1.79
C GLY A 78 20.98 5.53 0.45
N THR A 79 21.47 4.29 0.43
CA THR A 79 21.68 3.53 -0.81
C THR A 79 20.37 3.30 -1.57
N SER A 80 20.37 3.66 -2.85
CA SER A 80 19.22 3.54 -3.75
C SER A 80 18.68 2.12 -3.84
N ALA A 81 19.57 1.12 -3.95
CA ALA A 81 19.19 -0.30 -4.01
C ALA A 81 18.44 -0.77 -2.75
N VAL A 82 18.86 -0.33 -1.56
CA VAL A 82 18.21 -0.69 -0.29
C VAL A 82 16.81 -0.08 -0.22
N ARG A 83 16.69 1.19 -0.61
CA ARG A 83 15.38 1.88 -0.65
C ARG A 83 14.44 1.26 -1.65
N GLY A 84 14.91 0.98 -2.86
CA GLY A 84 14.14 0.30 -3.89
C GLY A 84 13.62 -1.06 -3.41
N PHE A 85 14.46 -1.84 -2.73
CA PHE A 85 14.05 -3.10 -2.13
C PHE A 85 12.99 -2.91 -1.03
N ILE A 86 13.20 -1.98 -0.10
CA ILE A 86 12.24 -1.69 0.98
C ILE A 86 10.89 -1.25 0.41
N THR A 87 10.89 -0.31 -0.53
CA THR A 87 9.67 0.19 -1.18
C THR A 87 8.96 -0.94 -1.92
N GLY A 88 9.67 -1.67 -2.78
CA GLY A 88 9.07 -2.76 -3.56
C GLY A 88 8.47 -3.86 -2.68
N LEU A 89 9.17 -4.26 -1.61
CA LEU A 89 8.66 -5.26 -0.66
C LEU A 89 7.42 -4.74 0.06
N ALA A 90 7.43 -3.49 0.52
CA ALA A 90 6.28 -2.89 1.19
C ALA A 90 5.08 -2.73 0.26
N THR A 91 5.30 -2.38 -1.02
CA THR A 91 4.27 -2.37 -2.07
C THR A 91 3.69 -3.75 -2.28
N PHE A 92 4.52 -4.80 -2.38
CA PHE A 92 4.04 -6.16 -2.54
C PHE A 92 3.16 -6.59 -1.36
N VAL A 93 3.62 -6.32 -0.12
CA VAL A 93 2.86 -6.64 1.10
C VAL A 93 1.52 -5.89 1.12
N GLY A 94 1.54 -4.57 0.86
CA GLY A 94 0.33 -3.75 0.82
C GLY A 94 -0.68 -4.21 -0.24
N GLY A 95 -0.20 -4.62 -1.42
CA GLY A 95 -1.07 -5.06 -2.53
C GLY A 95 -1.56 -6.50 -2.42
N THR A 96 -0.94 -7.33 -1.58
CA THR A 96 -1.28 -8.76 -1.50
C THR A 96 -2.36 -9.06 -0.47
N LEU A 97 -2.35 -8.37 0.67
CA LEU A 97 -3.15 -8.74 1.84
C LEU A 97 -4.66 -8.73 1.54
N HIS A 98 -5.20 -7.70 0.89
CA HIS A 98 -6.61 -7.65 0.48
C HIS A 98 -6.98 -8.55 -0.72
N ALA A 99 -6.01 -9.18 -1.38
CA ALA A 99 -6.27 -10.21 -2.39
C ALA A 99 -6.46 -11.60 -1.76
N LEU A 100 -5.81 -11.88 -0.61
CA LEU A 100 -5.88 -13.18 0.07
C LEU A 100 -7.29 -13.66 0.46
N PRO A 101 -8.26 -12.79 0.83
CA PRO A 101 -9.62 -13.21 1.12
C PRO A 101 -10.31 -13.93 -0.03
N PHE A 102 -9.86 -13.74 -1.28
CA PHE A 102 -10.38 -14.44 -2.44
C PHE A 102 -9.87 -15.88 -2.61
N LEU A 103 -9.09 -16.39 -1.64
CA LEU A 103 -8.94 -17.83 -1.41
C LEU A 103 -10.26 -18.48 -0.97
N ILE A 104 -11.17 -17.69 -0.40
CA ILE A 104 -12.51 -18.15 -0.02
C ILE A 104 -13.35 -18.31 -1.31
N GLY A 105 -13.92 -19.49 -1.50
CA GLY A 105 -14.69 -19.82 -2.72
C GLY A 105 -16.03 -19.07 -2.84
N GLU A 106 -16.62 -18.68 -1.71
CA GLU A 106 -17.89 -17.95 -1.69
C GLU A 106 -17.63 -16.44 -1.80
N ARG A 107 -18.14 -15.81 -2.88
CA ARG A 107 -17.85 -14.42 -3.25
C ARG A 107 -18.30 -13.43 -2.18
N ALA A 108 -19.48 -13.59 -1.60
CA ALA A 108 -20.01 -12.63 -0.63
C ALA A 108 -19.25 -12.66 0.72
N VAL A 109 -18.76 -13.83 1.14
CA VAL A 109 -17.86 -13.98 2.29
C VAL A 109 -16.50 -13.39 1.95
N ALA A 110 -15.92 -13.72 0.79
CA ALA A 110 -14.63 -13.19 0.35
C ALA A 110 -14.61 -11.65 0.35
N LEU A 111 -15.64 -11.02 -0.23
CA LEU A 111 -15.79 -9.57 -0.26
C LEU A 111 -15.91 -8.96 1.15
N ARG A 112 -16.73 -9.54 2.03
CA ARG A 112 -16.84 -9.04 3.42
C ARG A 112 -15.52 -9.08 4.16
N VAL A 113 -14.77 -10.18 4.02
CA VAL A 113 -13.45 -10.31 4.62
C VAL A 113 -12.46 -9.32 3.98
N ALA A 114 -12.48 -9.16 2.65
CA ALA A 114 -11.65 -8.19 1.94
C ALA A 114 -11.88 -6.75 2.43
N TYR A 115 -13.14 -6.33 2.61
CA TYR A 115 -13.44 -5.00 3.14
C TYR A 115 -12.90 -4.79 4.56
N VAL A 116 -12.96 -5.80 5.42
CA VAL A 116 -12.36 -5.73 6.78
C VAL A 116 -10.84 -5.66 6.71
N VAL A 117 -10.21 -6.43 5.81
CA VAL A 117 -8.75 -6.39 5.60
C VAL A 117 -8.32 -5.01 5.12
N VAL A 118 -8.98 -4.45 4.10
CA VAL A 118 -8.71 -3.09 3.61
C VAL A 118 -8.88 -2.05 4.71
N GLY A 119 -9.97 -2.11 5.48
CA GLY A 119 -10.16 -1.20 6.61
C GLY A 119 -9.01 -1.27 7.64
N THR A 120 -8.52 -2.48 7.90
CA THR A 120 -7.38 -2.71 8.80
C THR A 120 -6.08 -2.16 8.21
N GLU A 121 -5.80 -2.40 6.93
CA GLU A 121 -4.62 -1.87 6.23
C GLU A 121 -4.58 -0.33 6.31
N LEU A 122 -5.69 0.33 6.01
CA LEU A 122 -5.79 1.80 6.03
C LEU A 122 -5.60 2.36 7.44
N ILE A 123 -6.13 1.70 8.47
CA ILE A 123 -5.91 2.07 9.88
C ILE A 123 -4.44 1.92 10.25
N VAL A 124 -3.80 0.81 9.88
CA VAL A 124 -2.37 0.56 10.15
C VAL A 124 -1.51 1.61 9.46
N ILE A 125 -1.75 1.91 8.18
CA ILE A 125 -1.07 2.99 7.46
C ILE A 125 -1.26 4.32 8.19
N ALA A 126 -2.49 4.66 8.56
CA ALA A 126 -2.78 5.92 9.22
C ALA A 126 -2.08 6.03 10.58
N TRP A 127 -2.00 4.93 11.33
CA TRP A 127 -1.28 4.83 12.59
C TRP A 127 0.24 4.97 12.41
N ILE A 128 0.84 4.32 11.41
CA ILE A 128 2.28 4.47 11.08
C ILE A 128 2.58 5.94 10.75
N ARG A 129 1.76 6.58 9.91
CA ARG A 129 1.87 8.01 9.58
C ARG A 129 1.80 8.89 10.83
N LYS A 130 0.86 8.61 11.75
CA LYS A 130 0.78 9.33 13.03
C LYS A 130 2.05 9.15 13.87
N ARG A 131 2.50 7.90 14.02
CA ARG A 131 3.60 7.51 14.90
C ARG A 131 4.96 8.05 14.44
N TYR A 132 5.19 8.10 13.14
CA TYR A 132 6.50 8.42 12.58
C TYR A 132 6.54 9.70 11.75
N LEU A 133 5.45 10.13 11.11
CA LEU A 133 5.41 11.37 10.35
C LEU A 133 4.70 12.51 11.08
N ARG A 134 4.19 12.26 12.30
CA ARG A 134 3.48 13.23 13.15
C ARG A 134 2.29 13.90 12.46
N VAL A 135 1.72 13.25 11.45
CA VAL A 135 0.45 13.65 10.85
C VAL A 135 -0.66 13.41 11.87
N SER A 136 -1.63 14.31 11.97
CA SER A 136 -2.78 14.07 12.84
C SER A 136 -3.50 12.77 12.41
N LEU A 137 -3.89 11.94 13.37
CA LEU A 137 -4.52 10.64 13.04
C LEU A 137 -5.79 10.83 12.20
N ALA A 138 -6.59 11.84 12.54
CA ALA A 138 -7.80 12.20 11.81
C ALA A 138 -7.49 12.62 10.37
N GLY A 139 -6.52 13.52 10.15
CA GLY A 139 -6.12 13.93 8.80
C GLY A 139 -5.52 12.78 8.00
N SER A 140 -4.76 11.91 8.66
CA SER A 140 -4.16 10.73 8.05
C SER A 140 -5.21 9.72 7.60
N LEU A 141 -6.18 9.42 8.48
CA LEU A 141 -7.31 8.54 8.17
C LEU A 141 -8.15 9.13 7.04
N ILE A 142 -8.47 10.42 7.06
CA ILE A 142 -9.24 11.06 5.99
C ILE A 142 -8.52 10.89 4.65
N GLN A 143 -7.24 11.24 4.56
CA GLN A 143 -6.50 11.16 3.29
C GLN A 143 -6.38 9.73 2.75
N VAL A 144 -5.96 8.78 3.60
CA VAL A 144 -5.71 7.39 3.18
C VAL A 144 -7.03 6.68 2.88
N THR A 145 -8.07 6.92 3.70
CA THR A 145 -9.38 6.30 3.51
C THR A 145 -10.11 6.87 2.30
N LEU A 146 -10.05 8.19 2.06
CA LEU A 146 -10.64 8.77 0.85
C LEU A 146 -9.96 8.23 -0.41
N GLY A 147 -8.62 8.14 -0.43
CA GLY A 147 -7.90 7.53 -1.53
C GLY A 147 -8.32 6.08 -1.77
N GLY A 148 -8.36 5.27 -0.71
CA GLY A 148 -8.81 3.87 -0.77
C GLY A 148 -10.25 3.72 -1.25
N ILE A 149 -11.18 4.54 -0.74
CA ILE A 149 -12.60 4.53 -1.17
C ILE A 149 -12.71 4.88 -2.65
N LEU A 150 -12.04 5.93 -3.11
CA LEU A 150 -12.13 6.37 -4.51
C LEU A 150 -11.65 5.27 -5.46
N VAL A 151 -10.50 4.65 -5.17
CA VAL A 151 -9.94 3.60 -6.03
C VAL A 151 -10.78 2.32 -5.95
N ALA A 152 -11.27 1.95 -4.77
CA ALA A 152 -12.20 0.82 -4.63
C ALA A 152 -13.50 1.06 -5.40
N LEU A 153 -14.06 2.28 -5.36
CA LEU A 153 -15.26 2.65 -6.13
C LEU A 153 -15.02 2.54 -7.63
N VAL A 154 -13.86 2.95 -8.14
CA VAL A 154 -13.49 2.72 -9.54
C VAL A 154 -13.56 1.23 -9.89
N GLY A 155 -12.97 0.38 -9.03
CA GLY A 155 -13.05 -1.08 -9.20
C GLY A 155 -14.47 -1.61 -9.18
N VAL A 156 -15.28 -1.20 -8.20
CA VAL A 156 -16.69 -1.61 -8.08
C VAL A 156 -17.49 -1.18 -9.31
N VAL A 157 -17.39 0.09 -9.72
CA VAL A 157 -18.16 0.63 -10.85
C VAL A 157 -17.79 -0.09 -12.14
N LEU A 158 -16.50 -0.20 -12.46
CA LEU A 158 -16.05 -0.95 -13.64
C LEU A 158 -16.39 -2.44 -13.52
N GLY A 159 -16.48 -2.96 -12.31
CA GLY A 159 -16.83 -4.35 -12.02
C GLY A 159 -18.31 -4.70 -12.23
N HIS A 160 -19.19 -3.70 -12.37
CA HIS A 160 -20.62 -3.87 -12.64
C HIS A 160 -21.02 -3.42 -14.05
N ALA A 161 -20.07 -2.93 -14.84
CA ALA A 161 -20.26 -2.57 -16.25
C ALA A 161 -20.22 -3.82 -17.14
#